data_AF-A0A016WEA2-F1
#
_entry.id   AF-A0A016WEA2-F1
#
_cell.length_a   1.000
_cell.length_b   1.000
_cell.length_c   1.000
_cell.angle_alpha   90.00
_cell.angle_beta   90.00
_cell.angle_gamma   90.00
#
_symmetry.space_group_name_H-M   'P 1'
#
loop_
_entity.id
_entity.type
_entity.pdbx_description
1 polymer ?
#
loop_
_entity_poly.entity_id
_entity_poly.type
_entity_poly.pdbx_seq_one_letter_code
_entity_poly.pdbx_strand_id
1 'polypeptide(L)'
;MWGILLLYFAVLTVSSEIPSESVEIDPQTVLVLFGTRHGNRNPEVFLDENPRTWGFEGDTELTSIGKRQAYGLGKELRKFVGKLISENYNRSEAKFFSSSANRCQMTLQVALAGLYKPVGWAEWDVSSGLMWTPVPYDINDPMLRMYAVKECKNSDKVWKPIDSDSLPFLVDAKKRSAPLLNYIGEKTGWNMSSLGRAADFADNLIEIVGRDTADRHPNPSKL
;
A
#
# COMPACT_ATOMS: atom_id res chain seq x y z
N MET A 1 41.81 -2.68 -43.40
CA MET A 1 41.02 -1.86 -42.46
C MET A 1 39.62 -2.43 -42.38
N TRP A 2 39.29 -3.15 -41.30
CA TRP A 2 37.93 -3.63 -41.05
C TRP A 2 37.21 -2.59 -40.17
N GLY A 3 36.20 -1.92 -40.73
CA GLY A 3 35.38 -0.96 -40.00
C GLY A 3 34.34 -1.69 -39.15
N ILE A 4 34.38 -1.49 -37.84
CA ILE A 4 33.36 -1.98 -36.91
C ILE A 4 32.17 -1.02 -36.97
N LEU A 5 31.03 -1.51 -37.47
CA LEU A 5 29.76 -0.79 -37.46
C LEU A 5 29.13 -0.95 -36.06
N LEU A 6 29.22 0.09 -35.23
CA LEU A 6 28.52 0.16 -33.95
C LEU A 6 27.03 0.45 -34.20
N LEU A 7 26.20 -0.60 -34.17
CA LEU A 7 24.75 -0.48 -34.11
C LEU A 7 24.33 -0.09 -32.68
N TYR A 8 23.99 1.18 -32.49
CA TYR A 8 23.30 1.65 -31.29
C TYR A 8 21.86 1.13 -31.31
N PHE A 9 21.58 0.08 -30.54
CA PHE A 9 20.21 -0.29 -30.20
C PHE A 9 19.70 0.66 -29.13
N ALA A 10 18.95 1.69 -29.54
CA ALA A 10 18.14 2.47 -28.62
C ALA A 10 16.97 1.60 -28.16
N VAL A 11 17.06 1.06 -26.95
CA VAL A 11 15.92 0.42 -26.29
C VAL A 11 14.96 1.54 -25.89
N LEU A 12 13.94 1.79 -26.72
CA LEU A 12 12.82 2.63 -26.35
C LEU A 12 11.99 1.87 -25.30
N THR A 13 12.29 2.12 -24.03
CA THR A 13 11.38 1.77 -22.94
C THR A 13 10.13 2.64 -23.11
N VAL A 14 9.04 2.07 -23.61
CA VAL A 14 7.73 2.72 -23.56
C VAL A 14 7.32 2.74 -22.08
N SER A 15 7.64 3.84 -21.41
CA SER A 15 7.05 4.17 -20.13
C SER A 15 5.62 4.60 -20.44
N SER A 16 4.63 3.78 -20.09
CA SER A 16 3.24 4.24 -20.07
C SER A 16 3.15 5.37 -19.05
N GLU A 17 3.00 6.61 -19.50
CA GLU A 17 2.71 7.72 -18.60
C GLU A 17 1.38 7.43 -17.90
N ILE A 18 1.40 7.45 -16.56
CA ILE A 18 0.19 7.31 -15.78
C ILE A 18 -0.66 8.56 -16.04
N PRO A 19 -1.94 8.44 -16.41
CA PRO A 19 -2.80 9.58 -16.64
C PRO A 19 -2.81 10.51 -15.43
N SER A 20 -2.63 11.81 -15.65
CA SER A 20 -2.69 12.83 -14.59
C SER A 20 -4.13 13.10 -14.11
N GLU A 21 -5.12 12.55 -14.80
CA GLU A 21 -6.54 12.70 -14.50
C GLU A 21 -7.24 11.35 -14.52
N SER A 22 -8.28 11.22 -13.69
CA SER A 22 -9.18 10.08 -13.71
C SER A 22 -9.83 9.91 -15.09
N VAL A 23 -9.82 8.69 -15.61
CA VAL A 23 -10.55 8.32 -16.83
C VAL A 23 -12.06 8.41 -16.57
N GLU A 24 -12.84 8.85 -17.56
CA GLU A 24 -14.30 8.82 -17.46
C GLU A 24 -14.81 7.38 -17.34
N ILE A 25 -15.74 7.14 -16.42
CA ILE A 25 -16.40 5.84 -16.25
C ILE A 25 -17.29 5.51 -17.44
N ASP A 26 -17.32 4.25 -17.85
CA ASP A 26 -18.22 3.78 -18.90
C ASP A 26 -19.69 4.05 -18.47
N PRO A 27 -20.51 4.75 -19.30
CA PRO A 27 -21.90 5.07 -18.98
C PRO A 27 -22.79 3.85 -18.70
N GLN A 28 -22.40 2.65 -19.13
CA GLN A 28 -23.12 1.39 -18.88
C GLN A 28 -22.67 0.69 -17.59
N THR A 29 -21.74 1.28 -16.83
CA THR A 29 -21.25 0.67 -15.58
C THR A 29 -22.38 0.59 -14.55
N VAL A 30 -22.65 -0.63 -14.08
CA VAL A 30 -23.65 -0.91 -13.03
C VAL A 30 -23.02 -1.27 -11.68
N LEU A 31 -21.74 -1.63 -11.66
CA LEU A 31 -21.01 -2.03 -10.46
C LEU A 31 -19.52 -1.68 -10.62
N VAL A 32 -18.94 -1.13 -9.55
CA VAL A 32 -17.50 -0.94 -9.41
C VAL A 32 -17.02 -1.77 -8.22
N LEU A 33 -16.04 -2.64 -8.47
CA LEU A 33 -15.26 -3.29 -7.43
C LEU A 33 -13.90 -2.61 -7.38
N PHE A 34 -13.54 -2.05 -6.23
CA PHE A 34 -12.21 -1.48 -6.03
C PHE A 34 -11.52 -2.17 -4.86
N GLY A 35 -10.22 -2.34 -4.98
CA GLY A 35 -9.35 -2.87 -3.94
C GLY A 35 -8.03 -2.12 -3.97
N THR A 36 -7.48 -1.84 -2.80
CA THR A 36 -6.21 -1.12 -2.66
C THR A 36 -5.38 -1.69 -1.54
N ARG A 37 -4.05 -1.53 -1.64
CA ARG A 37 -3.17 -1.69 -0.49
C ARG A 37 -3.36 -0.49 0.44
N HIS A 38 -3.03 -0.67 1.72
CA HIS A 38 -2.86 0.45 2.64
C HIS A 38 -1.89 1.50 2.08
N GLY A 39 -2.03 2.76 2.51
CA GLY A 39 -1.04 3.80 2.22
C GLY A 39 0.32 3.52 2.88
N ASN A 40 1.31 4.36 2.61
CA ASN A 40 2.63 4.28 3.23
C ASN A 40 2.55 4.17 4.77
N ARG A 41 3.39 3.31 5.35
CA ARG A 41 3.40 2.98 6.76
C ARG A 41 4.83 3.04 7.32
N ASN A 42 4.95 2.99 8.64
CA ASN A 42 6.24 2.79 9.27
C ASN A 42 6.75 1.34 9.05
N PRO A 43 8.08 1.13 9.16
CA PRO A 43 8.66 -0.21 9.18
C PRO A 43 8.08 -1.05 10.32
N GLU A 44 8.18 -2.37 10.18
CA GLU A 44 7.86 -3.33 11.26
C GLU A 44 8.93 -3.33 12.35
N VAL A 45 10.19 -3.23 11.94
CA VAL A 45 11.31 -3.18 12.86
C VAL A 45 12.16 -1.99 12.48
N PHE A 46 12.24 -1.04 13.41
CA PHE A 46 13.13 0.08 13.26
C PHE A 46 14.58 -0.36 13.52
N LEU A 47 15.51 0.21 12.75
CA LEU A 47 16.93 0.02 13.00
C LEU A 47 17.35 0.85 14.22
N ASP A 48 18.27 0.30 15.03
CA ASP A 48 18.78 0.89 16.28
C ASP A 48 19.79 2.03 16.03
N GLU A 49 19.53 2.86 15.02
CA GLU A 49 20.40 3.99 14.66
C GLU A 49 19.95 5.29 15.33
N ASN A 50 20.68 5.71 16.37
CA ASN A 50 20.49 6.98 17.07
C ASN A 50 19.06 7.20 17.64
N PRO A 51 18.82 8.25 18.45
CA PRO A 51 17.46 8.61 18.82
C PRO A 51 16.67 9.01 17.57
N ARG A 52 15.70 8.18 17.17
CA ARG A 52 14.82 8.47 16.04
C ARG A 52 13.94 9.68 16.37
N THR A 53 13.79 10.59 15.42
CA THR A 53 12.91 11.78 15.53
C THR A 53 11.62 11.62 14.71
N TRP A 54 11.30 10.39 14.32
CA TRP A 54 10.17 10.05 13.44
C TRP A 54 9.61 8.66 13.77
N GLY A 55 8.45 8.34 13.19
CA GLY A 55 7.79 7.06 13.37
C GLY A 55 7.03 6.95 14.70
N PHE A 56 6.65 8.09 15.28
CA PHE A 56 5.93 8.16 16.56
C PHE A 56 4.54 7.54 16.50
N GLU A 57 4.00 7.31 15.29
CA GLU A 57 2.76 6.57 15.10
C GLU A 57 2.87 5.12 15.58
N GLY A 58 4.08 4.55 15.62
CA GLY A 58 4.33 3.13 15.95
C GLY A 58 4.77 2.31 14.76
N ASP A 59 5.22 1.09 15.01
CA ASP A 59 5.62 0.13 13.99
C ASP A 59 4.43 -0.31 13.14
N THR A 60 4.65 -0.45 11.83
CA THR A 60 3.63 -0.83 10.86
C THR A 60 2.40 0.08 10.75
N GLU A 61 2.39 1.23 11.45
CA GLU A 61 1.28 2.18 11.48
C GLU A 61 1.30 3.13 10.29
N LEU A 62 0.10 3.60 9.90
CA LEU A 62 -0.06 4.48 8.73
C LEU A 62 0.58 5.86 8.98
N THR A 63 1.51 6.26 8.11
CA THR A 63 2.18 7.55 8.24
C THR A 63 1.30 8.70 7.77
N SER A 64 1.75 9.92 8.02
CA SER A 64 1.15 11.12 7.42
C SER A 64 1.20 11.13 5.89
N ILE A 65 2.20 10.48 5.27
CA ILE A 65 2.24 10.29 3.80
C ILE A 65 1.14 9.34 3.37
N GLY A 66 0.99 8.20 4.06
CA GLY A 66 -0.06 7.21 3.78
C GLY A 66 -1.47 7.81 3.90
N LYS A 67 -1.71 8.70 4.87
CA LYS A 67 -2.97 9.44 4.99
C LYS A 67 -3.22 10.34 3.77
N ARG A 68 -2.22 11.07 3.28
CA ARG A 68 -2.36 11.91 2.07
C ARG A 68 -2.62 11.07 0.82
N GLN A 69 -1.94 9.94 0.67
CA GLN A 69 -2.17 8.99 -0.43
C GLN A 69 -3.60 8.45 -0.39
N ALA A 70 -4.08 8.04 0.78
CA ALA A 70 -5.44 7.54 0.97
C ALA A 70 -6.49 8.61 0.63
N TYR A 71 -6.29 9.85 1.08
CA TYR A 71 -7.20 10.95 0.76
C TYR A 71 -7.21 11.27 -0.73
N GLY A 72 -6.04 11.26 -1.37
CA GLY A 72 -5.88 11.38 -2.82
C GLY A 72 -6.65 10.31 -3.58
N LEU A 73 -6.47 9.04 -3.18
CA LEU A 73 -7.22 7.91 -3.73
C LEU A 73 -8.74 8.13 -3.60
N GLY A 74 -9.22 8.58 -2.43
CA GLY A 74 -10.63 8.88 -2.22
C GLY A 74 -11.19 9.92 -3.21
N LYS A 75 -10.43 11.00 -3.45
CA LYS A 75 -10.81 12.03 -4.42
C LYS A 75 -10.85 11.51 -5.86
N GLU A 76 -9.86 10.71 -6.25
CA GLU A 76 -9.85 10.12 -7.60
C GLU A 76 -10.98 9.10 -7.76
N LEU A 77 -11.27 8.28 -6.74
CA LEU A 77 -12.43 7.39 -6.75
C LEU A 77 -13.74 8.19 -6.90
N ARG A 78 -13.89 9.33 -6.22
CA ARG A 78 -15.07 10.21 -6.40
C ARG A 78 -15.19 10.69 -7.85
N LYS A 79 -14.10 11.17 -8.46
CA LYS A 79 -14.11 11.61 -9.86
C LYS A 79 -14.50 10.45 -10.79
N PHE A 80 -13.91 9.28 -10.59
CA PHE A 80 -14.17 8.09 -11.39
C PHE A 80 -15.63 7.63 -11.29
N VAL A 81 -16.14 7.37 -10.08
CA VAL A 81 -17.51 6.85 -9.93
C VAL A 81 -18.59 7.88 -10.24
N GLY A 82 -18.27 9.18 -10.11
CA GLY A 82 -19.14 10.28 -10.51
C GLY A 82 -20.56 10.14 -9.95
N LYS A 83 -21.54 10.02 -10.84
CA LYS A 83 -22.98 9.90 -10.54
C LYS A 83 -23.46 8.47 -10.31
N LEU A 84 -22.59 7.46 -10.42
CA LEU A 84 -22.96 6.07 -10.13
C LEU A 84 -23.40 5.89 -8.68
N ILE A 85 -22.81 6.68 -7.78
CA ILE A 85 -23.20 6.77 -6.37
C ILE A 85 -23.55 8.22 -6.02
N SER A 86 -24.39 8.37 -5.00
CA SER A 86 -24.77 9.66 -4.43
C SER A 86 -23.55 10.44 -3.90
N GLU A 87 -23.68 11.77 -3.86
CA GLU A 87 -22.64 12.64 -3.30
C GLU A 87 -22.46 12.39 -1.79
N ASN A 88 -23.58 12.29 -1.07
CA ASN A 88 -23.62 11.81 0.31
C ASN A 88 -23.66 10.28 0.35
N TYR A 89 -23.11 9.68 1.42
CA TYR A 89 -23.14 8.23 1.59
C TYR A 89 -24.58 7.68 1.66
N ASN A 90 -24.86 6.68 0.82
CA ASN A 90 -26.09 5.91 0.84
C ASN A 90 -25.77 4.43 1.06
N ARG A 91 -26.31 3.85 2.14
CA ARG A 91 -26.11 2.45 2.51
C ARG A 91 -26.57 1.43 1.47
N SER A 92 -27.43 1.83 0.55
CA SER A 92 -27.97 0.95 -0.51
C SER A 92 -27.08 0.94 -1.76
N GLU A 93 -26.12 1.86 -1.87
CA GLU A 93 -25.29 2.07 -3.07
C GLU A 93 -23.84 1.61 -2.87
N ALA A 94 -23.33 1.63 -1.65
CA ALA A 94 -21.94 1.29 -1.37
C ALA A 94 -21.75 0.51 -0.06
N LYS A 95 -20.83 -0.47 -0.12
CA LYS A 95 -20.37 -1.26 1.02
C LYS A 95 -18.85 -1.31 1.02
N PHE A 96 -18.26 -1.18 2.20
CA PHE A 96 -16.81 -1.11 2.36
C PHE A 96 -16.32 -2.18 3.34
N PHE A 97 -15.11 -2.67 3.08
CA PHE A 97 -14.46 -3.70 3.87
C PHE A 97 -13.00 -3.35 4.10
N SER A 98 -12.48 -3.65 5.28
CA SER A 98 -11.06 -3.54 5.60
C SER A 98 -10.55 -4.82 6.28
N SER A 99 -9.24 -5.06 6.23
CA SER A 99 -8.62 -6.04 7.13
C SER A 99 -8.52 -5.46 8.55
N SER A 100 -8.25 -6.31 9.54
CA SER A 100 -8.08 -5.90 10.94
C SER A 100 -6.84 -5.04 11.21
N ALA A 101 -5.88 -4.95 10.27
CA ALA A 101 -4.70 -4.12 10.46
C ALA A 101 -5.07 -2.62 10.57
N ASN A 102 -4.56 -1.94 11.59
CA ASN A 102 -4.84 -0.52 11.87
C ASN A 102 -4.58 0.36 10.63
N ARG A 103 -3.43 0.20 9.98
CA ARG A 103 -3.11 0.93 8.74
C ARG A 103 -4.13 0.76 7.62
N CYS A 104 -4.76 -0.40 7.49
CA CYS A 104 -5.79 -0.66 6.48
C CYS A 104 -7.11 0.02 6.86
N GLN A 105 -7.48 -0.05 8.15
CA GLN A 105 -8.65 0.65 8.69
C GLN A 105 -8.52 2.16 8.51
N MET A 106 -7.37 2.73 8.90
CA MET A 106 -7.08 4.16 8.75
C MET A 106 -7.02 4.58 7.27
N THR A 107 -6.43 3.77 6.39
CA THR A 107 -6.43 4.05 4.95
C THR A 107 -7.85 4.15 4.42
N LEU A 108 -8.71 3.18 4.75
CA LEU A 108 -10.10 3.18 4.30
C LEU A 108 -10.86 4.40 4.83
N GLN A 109 -10.75 4.70 6.12
CA GLN A 109 -11.41 5.87 6.72
C GLN A 109 -11.02 7.18 6.01
N VAL A 110 -9.72 7.36 5.73
CA VAL A 110 -9.22 8.57 5.07
C VAL A 110 -9.61 8.61 3.59
N ALA A 111 -9.61 7.47 2.89
CA ALA A 111 -10.12 7.39 1.53
C ALA A 111 -11.62 7.71 1.45
N LEU A 112 -12.41 7.24 2.42
CA LEU A 112 -13.84 7.55 2.50
C LEU A 112 -14.10 9.03 2.77
N ALA A 113 -13.23 9.71 3.52
CA ALA A 113 -13.29 11.16 3.69
C ALA A 113 -13.04 11.93 2.37
N GLY A 114 -12.18 11.40 1.48
CA GLY A 114 -11.99 11.94 0.13
C GLY A 114 -13.13 11.58 -0.83
N LEU A 115 -13.76 10.42 -0.64
CA LEU A 115 -14.85 9.93 -1.49
C LEU A 115 -16.19 10.61 -1.15
N TYR A 116 -16.53 10.76 0.13
CA TYR A 116 -17.81 11.32 0.59
C TYR A 116 -17.58 12.64 1.33
N LYS A 117 -17.45 13.72 0.57
CA LYS A 117 -17.53 15.06 1.13
C LYS A 117 -19.01 15.35 1.44
N PRO A 118 -19.39 15.61 2.70
CA PRO A 118 -20.79 15.85 3.04
C PRO A 118 -21.30 17.14 2.39
N VAL A 119 -22.57 17.11 1.96
CA VAL A 119 -23.32 18.28 1.49
C VAL A 119 -24.71 18.33 2.11
N GLY A 120 -25.20 19.53 2.40
CA GLY A 120 -26.56 19.76 2.90
C GLY A 120 -26.83 19.00 4.21
N TRP A 121 -27.77 18.06 4.20
CA TRP A 121 -28.19 17.36 5.43
C TRP A 121 -27.08 16.51 6.09
N ALA A 122 -26.06 16.10 5.33
CA ALA A 122 -24.95 15.29 5.85
C ALA A 122 -23.85 16.14 6.51
N GLU A 123 -23.93 17.46 6.37
CA GLU A 123 -23.04 18.43 7.03
C GLU A 123 -23.46 18.58 8.51
N TRP A 124 -22.83 17.82 9.39
CA TRP A 124 -23.22 17.75 10.81
C TRP A 124 -22.39 18.62 11.74
N ASP A 125 -21.20 19.07 11.32
CA ASP A 125 -20.31 19.93 12.12
C ASP A 125 -19.49 20.91 11.27
N VAL A 126 -20.09 21.45 10.20
CA VAL A 126 -19.39 22.40 9.31
C VAL A 126 -19.05 23.71 10.02
N SER A 127 -19.80 24.09 11.07
CA SER A 127 -19.48 25.26 11.90
C SER A 127 -18.12 25.17 12.59
N SER A 128 -17.61 23.95 12.85
CA SER A 128 -16.25 23.74 13.40
C SER A 128 -15.18 23.63 12.32
N GLY A 129 -15.57 23.70 11.04
CA GLY A 129 -14.70 23.46 9.89
C GLY A 129 -14.56 21.98 9.51
N LEU A 130 -15.35 21.08 10.11
CA LEU A 130 -15.25 19.65 9.86
C LEU A 130 -16.05 19.21 8.61
N MET A 131 -15.35 19.10 7.48
CA MET A 131 -15.90 18.60 6.21
C MET A 131 -15.82 17.06 6.10
N TRP A 132 -16.37 16.34 7.08
CA TRP A 132 -16.32 14.88 7.16
C TRP A 132 -17.65 14.28 7.59
N THR A 133 -17.98 13.09 7.08
CA THR A 133 -19.13 12.29 7.53
C THR A 133 -18.68 10.86 7.86
N PRO A 134 -19.20 10.24 8.93
CA PRO A 134 -18.88 8.85 9.24
C PRO A 134 -19.48 7.91 8.18
N VAL A 135 -18.63 7.04 7.63
CA VAL A 135 -19.03 5.99 6.69
C VAL A 135 -18.70 4.63 7.31
N PRO A 136 -19.68 3.73 7.48
CA PRO A 136 -19.45 2.43 8.09
C PRO A 136 -18.69 1.49 7.13
N TYR A 137 -17.87 0.61 7.72
CA TYR A 137 -17.21 -0.49 7.02
C TYR A 137 -17.14 -1.73 7.92
N ASP A 138 -17.01 -2.91 7.30
CA ASP A 138 -16.84 -4.18 8.04
C ASP A 138 -15.38 -4.63 8.01
N ILE A 139 -14.95 -5.34 9.06
CA ILE A 139 -13.63 -6.00 9.08
C ILE A 139 -13.78 -7.44 8.55
N ASN A 140 -12.96 -7.82 7.56
CA ASN A 140 -13.00 -9.16 6.95
C ASN A 140 -11.60 -9.64 6.54
N ASP A 141 -10.88 -10.24 7.49
CA ASP A 141 -9.54 -10.82 7.24
C ASP A 141 -9.54 -12.04 6.32
N PRO A 142 -10.50 -12.98 6.35
CA PRO A 142 -10.54 -14.06 5.36
C PRO A 142 -10.57 -13.54 3.93
N MET A 143 -11.26 -12.43 3.67
CA MET A 143 -11.29 -11.83 2.34
C MET A 143 -10.03 -11.02 2.01
N LEU A 144 -9.51 -10.23 2.95
CA LEU A 144 -8.53 -9.18 2.66
C LEU A 144 -7.12 -9.45 3.20
N ARG A 145 -6.97 -10.41 4.10
CA ARG A 145 -5.72 -10.73 4.79
C ARG A 145 -5.66 -12.21 5.19
N MET A 146 -5.91 -13.11 4.24
CA MET A 146 -6.02 -14.55 4.50
C MET A 146 -4.81 -15.13 5.26
N TYR A 147 -3.60 -14.62 4.98
CA TYR A 147 -2.37 -15.05 5.65
C TYR A 147 -2.32 -14.73 7.16
N ALA A 148 -3.20 -13.85 7.66
CA ALA A 148 -3.32 -13.54 9.08
C ALA A 148 -4.44 -14.33 9.77
N VAL A 149 -5.20 -15.13 9.02
CA VAL A 149 -6.27 -15.98 9.58
C VAL A 149 -5.62 -17.19 10.27
N LYS A 150 -5.86 -17.31 11.57
CA LYS A 150 -5.37 -18.44 12.38
C LYS A 150 -6.07 -19.73 11.98
N GLU A 151 -5.34 -20.85 12.07
CA GLU A 151 -5.87 -22.21 11.92
C GLU A 151 -6.41 -22.53 10.50
N CYS A 152 -5.85 -21.89 9.47
CA CYS A 152 -6.22 -22.14 8.08
C CYS A 152 -5.41 -23.30 7.47
N LYS A 153 -5.70 -24.54 7.90
CA LYS A 153 -4.92 -25.76 7.59
C LYS A 153 -4.50 -25.92 6.12
N ASN A 154 -5.40 -25.59 5.18
CA ASN A 154 -5.10 -25.71 3.75
C ASN A 154 -4.14 -24.62 3.27
N SER A 155 -4.31 -23.39 3.74
CA SER A 155 -3.40 -22.28 3.46
C SER A 155 -2.02 -22.61 4.04
N ASP A 156 -1.96 -22.96 5.32
CA ASP A 156 -0.71 -23.30 6.02
C ASP A 156 0.04 -24.42 5.30
N LYS A 157 -0.68 -25.47 4.85
CA LYS A 157 -0.09 -26.58 4.11
C LYS A 157 0.54 -26.14 2.78
N VAL A 158 -0.11 -25.24 2.05
CA VAL A 158 0.34 -24.78 0.72
C VAL A 158 1.48 -23.77 0.84
N TRP A 159 1.44 -22.89 1.84
CA TRP A 159 2.46 -21.86 2.05
C TRP A 159 3.72 -22.38 2.76
N LYS A 160 3.61 -23.41 3.60
CA LYS A 160 4.74 -23.94 4.38
C LYS A 160 6.02 -24.20 3.55
N PRO A 161 5.98 -24.84 2.36
CA PRO A 161 7.18 -25.04 1.57
C PRO A 161 7.85 -23.75 1.05
N ILE A 162 7.07 -22.68 0.89
CA ILE A 162 7.54 -21.34 0.52
C ILE A 162 8.15 -20.68 1.75
N ASP A 163 7.43 -20.66 2.87
CA ASP A 163 7.86 -20.01 4.12
C ASP A 163 9.14 -20.64 4.69
N SER A 164 9.33 -21.95 4.51
CA SER A 164 10.52 -22.67 4.94
C SER A 164 11.63 -22.76 3.89
N ASP A 165 11.48 -22.06 2.75
CA ASP A 165 12.39 -22.12 1.59
C ASP A 165 12.69 -23.56 1.10
N SER A 166 11.76 -24.51 1.23
CA SER A 166 12.05 -25.93 0.96
C SER A 166 11.82 -26.33 -0.50
N LEU A 167 11.22 -25.46 -1.32
CA LEU A 167 11.08 -25.70 -2.75
C LEU A 167 12.46 -25.65 -3.43
N PRO A 168 12.77 -26.54 -4.40
CA PRO A 168 14.12 -26.64 -4.97
C PRO A 168 14.70 -25.31 -5.45
N PHE A 169 13.90 -24.49 -6.14
CA PHE A 169 14.34 -23.18 -6.63
C PHE A 169 14.62 -22.17 -5.50
N LEU A 170 13.92 -22.28 -4.35
CA LEU A 170 14.16 -21.44 -3.18
C LEU A 170 15.41 -21.89 -2.43
N VAL A 171 15.64 -23.19 -2.32
CA VAL A 171 16.89 -23.74 -1.77
C VAL A 171 18.09 -23.23 -2.58
N ASP A 172 18.01 -23.26 -3.90
CA ASP A 172 19.09 -22.80 -4.77
C ASP A 172 19.23 -21.27 -4.76
N ALA A 173 18.13 -20.52 -4.68
CA ALA A 173 18.17 -19.07 -4.49
C ALA A 173 18.84 -18.70 -3.16
N LYS A 174 18.50 -19.39 -2.07
CA LYS A 174 19.09 -19.19 -0.74
C LYS A 174 20.58 -19.48 -0.71
N LYS A 175 21.02 -20.57 -1.35
CA LYS A 175 22.46 -20.90 -1.50
C LYS A 175 23.20 -19.81 -2.28
N ARG A 176 22.65 -19.35 -3.41
CA ARG A 176 23.25 -18.28 -4.22
C ARG A 176 23.32 -16.95 -3.47
N SER A 177 22.32 -16.66 -2.65
CA SER A 177 22.25 -15.42 -1.87
C SER A 177 22.96 -15.50 -0.51
N ALA A 178 23.57 -16.62 -0.14
CA ALA A 178 24.20 -16.80 1.16
C ALA A 178 25.20 -15.69 1.55
N PRO A 179 26.09 -15.20 0.66
CA PRO A 179 26.98 -14.09 0.99
C PRO A 179 26.23 -12.81 1.39
N LEU A 180 25.13 -12.49 0.70
CA LEU A 180 24.31 -11.31 0.99
C LEU A 180 23.53 -11.50 2.29
N LEU A 181 22.93 -12.67 2.51
CA LEU A 181 22.19 -12.97 3.73
C LEU A 181 23.09 -12.89 4.98
N ASN A 182 24.31 -13.43 4.89
CA ASN A 182 25.30 -13.33 5.95
C ASN A 182 25.69 -11.89 6.22
N TYR A 183 25.98 -11.12 5.17
CA TYR A 183 26.31 -9.70 5.30
C TYR A 183 25.19 -8.90 5.99
N ILE A 184 23.93 -9.09 5.58
CA ILE A 184 22.79 -8.41 6.20
C ILE A 184 22.71 -8.79 7.67
N GLY A 185 22.78 -10.09 8.01
CA GLY A 185 22.71 -10.56 9.38
C GLY A 185 23.84 -9.98 10.26
N GLU A 186 25.07 -9.97 9.75
CA GLU A 186 26.23 -9.41 10.46
C GLU A 186 26.12 -7.90 10.71
N LYS A 187 25.56 -7.14 9.76
CA LYS A 187 25.47 -5.67 9.86
C LYS A 187 24.27 -5.17 10.63
N THR A 188 23.19 -5.95 10.67
CA THR A 188 21.90 -5.50 11.22
C THR A 188 21.52 -6.24 12.49
N GLY A 189 22.15 -7.39 12.78
CA GLY A 189 21.74 -8.30 13.85
C GLY A 189 20.47 -9.10 13.53
N TRP A 190 19.89 -8.94 12.35
CA TRP A 190 18.67 -9.65 11.97
C TRP A 190 18.94 -11.11 11.66
N ASN A 191 18.01 -11.97 12.08
CA ASN A 191 18.03 -13.37 11.65
C ASN A 191 17.65 -13.48 10.17
N MET A 192 18.64 -13.78 9.32
CA MET A 192 18.50 -14.03 7.88
C MET A 192 18.36 -15.52 7.55
N SER A 193 17.69 -16.29 8.42
CA SER A 193 17.52 -17.74 8.27
C SER A 193 16.60 -18.14 7.10
N SER A 194 15.88 -17.22 6.46
CA SER A 194 15.06 -17.51 5.29
C SER A 194 15.05 -16.37 4.27
N LEU A 195 14.65 -16.69 3.02
CA LEU A 195 14.43 -15.66 2.00
C LEU A 195 13.26 -14.74 2.37
N GLY A 196 12.25 -15.26 3.09
CA GLY A 196 11.18 -14.45 3.67
C GLY A 196 11.72 -13.37 4.62
N ARG A 197 12.67 -13.71 5.52
CA ARG A 197 13.32 -12.74 6.39
C ARG A 197 14.08 -11.65 5.63
N ALA A 198 14.70 -12.01 4.51
CA ALA A 198 15.36 -11.04 3.65
C ALA A 198 14.36 -10.12 2.93
N ALA A 199 13.19 -10.65 2.55
CA ALA A 199 12.09 -9.85 2.00
C ALA A 199 11.51 -8.88 3.05
N ASP A 200 11.32 -9.33 4.29
CA ASP A 200 10.90 -8.47 5.41
C ASP A 200 11.90 -7.34 5.61
N PHE A 201 13.21 -7.64 5.59
CA PHE A 201 14.25 -6.62 5.72
C PHE A 201 14.21 -5.61 4.57
N ALA A 202 14.04 -6.07 3.33
CA ALA A 202 13.90 -5.19 2.17
C ALA A 202 12.66 -4.28 2.26
N ASP A 203 11.52 -4.81 2.71
CA ASP A 203 10.31 -4.03 2.97
C ASP A 203 10.56 -2.96 4.05
N ASN A 204 11.25 -3.31 5.14
CA ASN A 204 11.62 -2.34 6.18
C ASN A 204 12.50 -1.20 5.63
N LEU A 205 13.49 -1.52 4.78
CA LEU A 205 14.31 -0.48 4.13
C LEU A 205 13.48 0.42 3.21
N ILE A 206 12.51 -0.14 2.46
CA ILE A 206 11.62 0.65 1.60
C ILE A 206 10.81 1.64 2.44
N GLU A 207 10.26 1.21 3.57
CA GLU A 207 9.45 2.08 4.43
C GLU A 207 10.30 3.15 5.14
N ILE A 208 11.59 2.88 5.42
CA ILE A 208 12.54 3.86 5.96
C ILE A 208 12.94 4.88 4.88
N VAL A 209 13.39 4.43 3.70
CA VAL A 209 13.95 5.28 2.65
C VAL A 209 12.87 6.01 1.85
N GLY A 210 11.69 5.41 1.68
CA GLY A 210 10.56 6.00 0.94
C GLY A 210 10.04 7.31 1.55
N ARG A 211 10.38 7.59 2.81
CA ARG A 211 10.10 8.88 3.46
C ARG A 211 11.00 10.01 2.94
N ASP A 212 12.29 9.74 2.79
CA ASP A 212 13.31 10.74 2.44
C ASP A 212 13.09 11.37 1.06
N THR A 213 12.40 10.65 0.16
CA THR A 213 12.03 11.15 -1.17
C THR A 213 10.69 11.89 -1.16
N ALA A 214 9.73 11.46 -0.33
CA ALA A 214 8.42 12.09 -0.20
C ALA A 214 8.46 13.43 0.56
N ASP A 215 9.31 13.55 1.59
CA ASP A 215 9.48 14.79 2.35
C ASP A 215 10.21 15.88 1.53
N ARG A 216 10.92 15.51 0.45
CA ARG A 216 11.52 16.46 -0.51
C ARG A 216 10.54 17.02 -1.55
N HIS A 217 9.34 16.45 -1.68
CA HIS A 217 8.31 16.93 -2.61
C HIS A 217 6.99 17.24 -1.89
N PRO A 218 6.90 18.40 -1.23
CA PRO A 218 5.73 18.80 -0.46
C PRO A 218 4.51 19.23 -1.31
N ASN A 219 4.54 19.08 -2.64
CA ASN A 219 3.48 19.61 -3.50
C ASN A 219 2.49 18.51 -3.96
N PRO A 220 1.29 18.42 -3.36
CA PRO A 220 0.27 17.41 -3.69
C PRO A 220 -0.45 17.66 -5.03
N SER A 221 0.00 18.62 -5.85
CA SER A 221 -0.58 18.94 -7.16
C SER A 221 0.07 18.19 -8.33
N LYS A 222 1.01 17.29 -8.07
CA LYS A 222 1.72 16.49 -9.10
C LYS A 222 1.65 14.98 -8.87
N LEU A 223 0.72 14.52 -8.03
CA LEU A 223 0.32 13.12 -7.93
C LEU A 223 -1.13 12.99 -8.36
#